data_AF-A0A2U0D6N7-F1
#
_entry.id   AF-A0A2U0D6N7-F1
#
_cell.length_a   1.000
_cell.length_b   1.000
_cell.length_c   1.000
_cell.angle_alpha   90.00
_cell.angle_beta   90.00
_cell.angle_gamma   90.00
#
_symmetry.space_group_name_H-M   'P 1'
#
loop_
_entity.id
_entity.type
_entity.pdbx_description
1 polymer ?
#
loop_
_entity_poly.entity_id
_entity_poly.type
_entity_poly.pdbx_seq_one_letter_code
_entity_poly.pdbx_strand_id
1 'polypeptide(L)'
;MDNSPVYNKQNEIVSYITGYENINFGGMAQERKMVALAVFSTLVAVQNGLSLSFYIGLHTENSMLSVVVFFFGVLVFLMINRMYFISSSKTGNGFKAIFAYMGIYALVSFLITSSVLCYYFMEPEILEIISYKTALNRYGGMIQLLEHLSPEQQRSYNEFKYTTFFISVIIASLPVATQKLLINHKELFAIESRNNELRTSLYKKLQQKKTEFANLYEQPAEGPLFGENAASGDDIRNKKDLIMTEIAHLEEAIHQIL
;
A
#
# COMPACT_ATOMS: atom_id res chain seq x y z
N MET A 1 5.66 2.77 36.44
CA MET A 1 5.97 1.95 35.26
C MET A 1 5.46 2.71 34.06
N ASP A 2 6.39 3.25 33.30
CA ASP A 2 6.14 4.16 32.19
C ASP A 2 5.76 3.32 30.96
N ASN A 3 4.47 3.29 30.62
CA ASN A 3 3.95 2.62 29.42
C ASN A 3 4.05 3.55 28.21
N SER A 4 5.23 4.15 28.01
CA SER A 4 5.53 4.81 26.76
C SER A 4 5.64 3.73 25.67
N PRO A 5 4.86 3.81 24.58
CA PRO A 5 5.00 2.86 23.49
C PRO A 5 6.43 2.95 22.98
N VAL A 6 7.15 1.82 23.01
CA VAL A 6 8.46 1.70 22.38
C VAL A 6 8.24 1.97 20.90
N TYR A 7 8.48 3.21 20.48
CA TYR A 7 8.54 3.58 19.08
C TYR A 7 9.59 2.68 18.44
N ASN A 8 9.12 1.72 17.66
CA ASN A 8 10.00 0.87 16.88
C ASN A 8 10.57 1.76 15.77
N LYS A 9 11.69 2.46 16.05
CA LYS A 9 12.48 3.31 15.13
C LYS A 9 12.94 2.59 13.86
N GLN A 10 12.69 1.29 13.77
CA GLN A 10 13.39 0.37 12.89
C GLN A 10 13.06 0.50 11.39
N ASN A 11 12.19 1.42 10.95
CA ASN A 11 11.89 1.53 9.52
C ASN A 11 11.43 2.92 9.03
N GLU A 12 11.99 4.03 9.54
CA GLU A 12 11.66 5.39 9.08
C GLU A 12 11.74 5.56 7.55
N ILE A 13 12.76 4.97 6.91
CA ILE A 13 12.94 5.01 5.45
C ILE A 13 11.83 4.25 4.73
N VAL A 14 11.49 3.04 5.18
CA VAL A 14 10.41 2.23 4.59
C VAL A 14 9.08 2.92 4.77
N SER A 15 8.81 3.49 5.94
CA SER A 15 7.61 4.26 6.24
C SER A 15 7.50 5.50 5.34
N TYR A 16 8.61 6.19 5.08
CA TYR A 16 8.65 7.34 4.17
C TYR A 16 8.38 6.95 2.71
N ILE A 17 9.08 5.92 2.19
CA ILE A 17 8.92 5.45 0.81
C ILE A 17 7.49 4.98 0.56
N THR A 18 6.88 4.35 1.55
CA THR A 18 5.51 3.81 1.44
C THR A 18 4.42 4.81 1.80
N GLY A 19 4.76 5.98 2.36
CA GLY A 19 3.80 7.03 2.75
C GLY A 19 2.96 6.67 3.98
N TYR A 20 3.52 5.86 4.89
CA TYR A 20 2.86 5.34 6.10
C TYR A 20 3.51 5.83 7.40
N GLU A 21 4.07 7.03 7.40
CA GLU A 21 4.88 7.59 8.50
C GLU A 21 4.15 7.68 9.85
N ASN A 22 2.82 7.80 9.84
CA ASN A 22 2.00 7.99 11.04
C ASN A 22 1.17 6.76 11.44
N ILE A 23 1.43 5.59 10.85
CA ILE A 23 0.64 4.38 11.10
C ILE A 23 1.47 3.38 11.90
N ASN A 24 0.98 2.99 13.08
CA ASN A 24 1.56 1.89 13.86
C ASN A 24 1.07 0.55 13.29
N PHE A 25 1.99 -0.29 12.88
CA PHE A 25 1.71 -1.59 12.30
C PHE A 25 1.75 -2.66 13.38
N GLY A 26 0.58 -3.21 13.73
CA GLY A 26 0.45 -4.15 14.86
C GLY A 26 0.87 -5.59 14.59
N GLY A 27 1.27 -5.96 13.35
CA GLY A 27 1.56 -7.35 13.00
C GLY A 27 2.70 -7.55 12.00
N MET A 28 3.51 -8.60 12.20
CA MET A 28 4.66 -8.97 11.35
C MET A 28 4.29 -9.12 9.86
N ALA A 29 3.09 -9.65 9.56
CA ALA A 29 2.64 -9.81 8.17
C ALA A 29 2.45 -8.47 7.45
N GLN A 30 2.03 -7.43 8.16
CA GLN A 30 1.84 -6.09 7.61
C GLN A 30 3.18 -5.37 7.41
N GLU A 31 4.13 -5.61 8.33
CA GLU A 31 5.51 -5.13 8.20
C GLU A 31 6.22 -5.70 6.98
N ARG A 32 6.13 -7.02 6.76
CA ARG A 32 6.69 -7.67 5.55
C ARG A 32 6.13 -7.10 4.26
N LYS A 33 4.81 -6.84 4.22
CA LYS A 33 4.16 -6.24 3.03
C LYS A 33 4.61 -4.80 2.79
N MET A 34 4.86 -4.01 3.83
CA MET A 34 5.44 -2.67 3.68
C MET A 34 6.86 -2.71 3.15
N VAL A 35 7.70 -3.61 3.68
CA VAL A 35 9.07 -3.79 3.19
C VAL A 35 9.03 -4.20 1.71
N ALA A 36 8.18 -5.16 1.34
CA ALA A 36 7.98 -5.55 -0.06
C ALA A 36 7.53 -4.37 -0.93
N LEU A 37 6.60 -3.54 -0.45
CA LEU A 37 6.14 -2.34 -1.15
C LEU A 37 7.28 -1.34 -1.38
N ALA A 38 8.09 -1.08 -0.35
CA ALA A 38 9.26 -0.19 -0.45
C ALA A 38 10.30 -0.73 -1.44
N VAL A 39 10.57 -2.05 -1.40
CA VAL A 39 11.50 -2.72 -2.31
C VAL A 39 11.01 -2.63 -3.75
N PHE A 40 9.76 -3.00 -4.03
CA PHE A 40 9.21 -2.91 -5.39
C PHE A 40 9.13 -1.47 -5.89
N SER A 41 8.75 -0.52 -5.03
CA SER A 41 8.77 0.91 -5.35
C SER A 41 10.17 1.39 -5.76
N THR A 42 11.18 1.00 -4.98
CA THR A 42 12.58 1.37 -5.25
C THR A 42 13.09 0.69 -6.52
N LEU A 43 12.79 -0.59 -6.72
CA LEU A 43 13.15 -1.33 -7.93
C LEU A 43 12.61 -0.64 -9.18
N VAL A 44 11.32 -0.32 -9.20
CA VAL A 44 10.65 0.37 -10.31
C VAL A 44 11.27 1.74 -10.55
N ALA A 45 11.56 2.50 -9.48
CA ALA A 45 12.19 3.81 -9.60
C ALA A 45 13.61 3.75 -10.17
N VAL A 46 14.41 2.77 -9.71
CA VAL A 46 15.78 2.53 -10.21
C VAL A 46 15.75 2.11 -11.68
N GLN A 47 14.87 1.18 -12.06
CA GLN A 47 14.74 0.76 -13.46
C GLN A 47 14.43 1.94 -14.38
N ASN A 48 13.42 2.75 -14.05
CA ASN A 48 13.05 3.87 -14.91
C ASN A 48 14.08 5.02 -14.87
N GLY A 49 14.73 5.24 -13.72
CA GLY A 49 15.84 6.19 -13.60
C GLY A 49 17.04 5.78 -14.46
N LEU A 50 17.38 4.48 -14.48
CA LEU A 50 18.42 3.94 -15.36
C LEU A 50 18.06 4.11 -16.83
N SER A 51 16.82 3.78 -17.23
CA SER A 51 16.36 3.97 -18.60
C SER A 51 16.43 5.43 -19.04
N LEU A 52 16.05 6.38 -18.19
CA LEU A 52 16.19 7.82 -18.46
C LEU A 52 17.65 8.26 -18.61
N SER A 53 18.53 7.77 -17.73
CA SER A 53 19.97 8.05 -17.78
C SER A 53 20.60 7.57 -19.08
N PHE A 54 20.32 6.32 -19.48
CA PHE A 54 20.79 5.78 -20.75
C PHE A 54 20.20 6.55 -21.93
N TYR A 55 18.89 6.85 -21.90
CA TYR A 55 18.25 7.63 -22.94
C TYR A 55 18.95 8.98 -23.14
N ILE A 56 19.21 9.74 -22.07
CA ILE A 56 19.94 11.01 -22.17
C ILE A 56 21.40 10.81 -22.62
N GLY A 57 22.05 9.74 -22.17
CA GLY A 57 23.41 9.41 -22.58
C GLY A 57 23.54 9.16 -24.08
N LEU A 58 22.52 8.52 -24.67
CA LEU A 58 22.43 8.29 -26.11
C LEU A 58 22.27 9.58 -26.92
N HIS A 59 21.79 10.68 -26.32
CA HIS A 59 21.48 11.92 -27.05
C HIS A 59 22.45 13.08 -26.77
N THR A 60 23.23 13.06 -25.70
CA THR A 60 23.95 14.27 -25.22
C THR A 60 25.46 14.15 -25.13
N GLU A 61 26.04 12.95 -25.33
CA GLU A 61 27.49 12.64 -25.14
C GLU A 61 28.05 12.98 -23.75
N ASN A 62 27.21 13.45 -22.82
CA ASN A 62 27.62 13.96 -21.54
C ASN A 62 27.27 12.94 -20.44
N SER A 63 28.27 12.13 -20.07
CA SER A 63 28.12 11.11 -19.02
C SER A 63 27.75 11.69 -17.66
N MET A 64 28.21 12.90 -17.34
CA MET A 64 27.87 13.59 -16.09
C MET A 64 26.39 13.95 -16.05
N LEU A 65 25.84 14.44 -17.18
CA LEU A 65 24.41 14.74 -17.30
C LEU A 65 23.56 13.47 -17.13
N SER A 66 23.94 12.34 -17.74
CA SER A 66 23.26 11.05 -17.55
C SER A 66 23.20 10.64 -16.08
N VAL A 67 24.32 10.75 -15.35
CA VAL A 67 24.38 10.41 -13.92
C VAL A 67 23.47 11.32 -13.09
N VAL A 68 23.44 12.62 -13.38
CA VAL A 68 22.53 13.55 -12.68
C VAL A 68 21.07 13.20 -12.97
N VAL A 69 20.74 12.89 -14.22
CA VAL A 69 19.38 12.49 -14.62
C VAL A 69 18.99 11.15 -13.99
N PHE A 70 19.93 10.22 -13.78
CA PHE A 70 19.67 8.98 -13.04
C PHE A 70 19.13 9.29 -11.64
N PHE A 71 19.89 10.02 -10.83
CA PHE A 71 19.49 10.31 -9.45
C PHE A 71 18.20 11.11 -9.37
N PHE A 72 18.05 12.12 -10.24
CA PHE A 72 16.84 12.93 -10.28
C PHE A 72 15.63 12.09 -10.72
N GLY A 73 15.79 11.24 -11.74
CA GLY A 73 14.76 10.32 -12.21
C GLY A 73 14.32 9.35 -11.12
N VAL A 74 15.26 8.72 -10.39
CA VAL A 74 14.94 7.84 -9.26
C VAL A 74 14.10 8.57 -8.21
N LEU A 75 14.50 9.79 -7.83
CA LEU A 75 13.76 10.59 -6.85
C LEU A 75 12.34 10.92 -7.35
N VAL A 76 12.20 11.33 -8.61
CA VAL A 76 10.89 11.64 -9.21
C VAL A 76 9.98 10.43 -9.22
N PHE A 77 10.47 9.25 -9.64
CA PHE A 77 9.65 8.03 -9.64
C PHE A 77 9.31 7.55 -8.23
N LEU A 78 10.23 7.67 -7.26
CA LEU A 78 9.91 7.41 -5.86
C LEU A 78 8.79 8.34 -5.35
N MET A 79 8.82 9.62 -5.73
CA MET A 79 7.76 10.57 -5.38
C MET A 79 6.42 10.22 -6.04
N ILE A 80 6.43 9.80 -7.32
CA ILE A 80 5.22 9.34 -8.02
C ILE A 80 4.62 8.12 -7.32
N ASN A 81 5.44 7.11 -6.99
CA ASN A 81 5.03 5.92 -6.24
C ASN A 81 4.41 6.31 -4.90
N ARG A 82 5.10 7.17 -4.14
CA ARG A 82 4.63 7.66 -2.84
C ARG A 82 3.30 8.41 -2.96
N MET A 83 3.16 9.31 -3.93
CA MET A 83 1.90 10.03 -4.19
C MET A 83 0.75 9.06 -4.50
N TYR A 84 1.02 8.00 -5.26
CA TYR A 84 0.03 6.95 -5.53
C TYR A 84 -0.35 6.17 -4.25
N PHE A 85 0.61 5.77 -3.40
CA PHE A 85 0.31 5.05 -2.15
C PHE A 85 -0.52 5.89 -1.18
N ILE A 86 -0.19 7.17 -1.03
CA ILE A 86 -0.93 8.11 -0.17
C ILE A 86 -2.34 8.33 -0.74
N SER A 87 -2.48 8.49 -2.06
CA SER A 87 -3.79 8.76 -2.68
C SER A 87 -4.71 7.54 -2.62
N SER A 88 -4.16 6.35 -2.90
CA SER A 88 -4.90 5.08 -2.86
C SER A 88 -5.33 4.66 -1.46
N SER A 89 -4.60 5.08 -0.42
CA SER A 89 -4.96 4.76 0.97
C SER A 89 -5.99 5.72 1.59
N LYS A 90 -6.10 6.96 1.09
CA LYS A 90 -7.00 7.99 1.64
C LYS A 90 -8.34 8.11 0.94
N THR A 91 -8.47 7.66 -0.31
CA THR A 91 -9.68 7.92 -1.11
C THR A 91 -10.32 6.63 -1.62
N GLY A 92 -11.66 6.57 -1.57
CA GLY A 92 -12.46 5.54 -2.26
C GLY A 92 -12.35 5.58 -3.79
N ASN A 93 -11.54 6.49 -4.35
CA ASN A 93 -11.24 6.65 -5.78
C ASN A 93 -10.01 5.82 -6.22
N GLY A 94 -9.70 4.71 -5.54
CA GLY A 94 -8.50 3.91 -5.79
C GLY A 94 -8.31 3.52 -7.26
N PHE A 95 -9.39 3.33 -8.02
CA PHE A 95 -9.34 3.03 -9.45
C PHE A 95 -8.68 4.14 -10.27
N LYS A 96 -9.09 5.41 -10.11
CA LYS A 96 -8.52 6.53 -10.87
C LYS A 96 -7.02 6.70 -10.63
N ALA A 97 -6.59 6.52 -9.38
CA ALA A 97 -5.17 6.57 -9.01
C ALA A 97 -4.37 5.44 -9.68
N ILE A 98 -4.93 4.22 -9.76
CA ILE A 98 -4.31 3.09 -10.46
C ILE A 98 -4.17 3.38 -11.95
N PHE A 99 -5.21 3.89 -12.62
CA PHE A 99 -5.14 4.20 -14.06
C PHE A 99 -4.13 5.29 -14.37
N ALA A 100 -4.10 6.36 -13.58
CA ALA A 100 -3.11 7.43 -13.75
C ALA A 100 -1.68 6.90 -13.57
N TYR A 101 -1.45 6.12 -12.51
CA TYR A 101 -0.17 5.48 -12.25
C TYR A 101 0.25 4.57 -13.42
N MET A 102 -0.60 3.63 -13.82
CA MET A 102 -0.30 2.68 -14.89
C MET A 102 -0.11 3.40 -16.23
N GLY A 103 -0.87 4.45 -16.50
CA GLY A 103 -0.74 5.27 -17.72
C GLY A 103 0.61 5.98 -17.79
N ILE A 104 1.09 6.58 -16.69
CA ILE A 104 2.40 7.23 -16.62
C ILE A 104 3.51 6.19 -16.87
N TYR A 105 3.48 5.07 -16.16
CA TYR A 105 4.51 4.04 -16.30
C TYR A 105 4.48 3.34 -17.67
N ALA A 106 3.31 3.15 -18.27
CA ALA A 106 3.19 2.63 -19.63
C ALA A 106 3.78 3.61 -20.65
N LEU A 107 3.49 4.92 -20.52
CA LEU A 107 4.02 5.95 -21.41
C LEU A 107 5.55 6.03 -21.31
N VAL A 108 6.10 6.06 -20.10
CA VAL A 108 7.55 6.05 -19.86
C VAL A 108 8.18 4.76 -20.40
N SER A 109 7.56 3.61 -20.13
CA SER A 109 8.09 2.32 -20.60
C SER A 109 8.14 2.24 -22.12
N PHE A 110 7.08 2.71 -22.80
CA PHE A 110 7.01 2.67 -24.26
C PHE A 110 7.97 3.67 -24.92
N LEU A 111 8.03 4.91 -24.43
CA LEU A 111 8.81 5.97 -25.06
C LEU A 111 10.31 5.89 -24.72
N ILE A 112 10.65 5.48 -23.49
CA ILE A 112 12.02 5.55 -22.97
C ILE A 112 12.61 4.15 -22.83
N THR A 113 12.04 3.32 -21.96
CA THR A 113 12.64 2.01 -21.60
C THR A 113 12.77 1.09 -22.81
N SER A 114 11.70 0.90 -23.57
CA SER A 114 11.73 0.08 -24.79
C SER A 114 12.66 0.66 -25.84
N SER A 115 12.66 1.98 -26.03
CA SER A 115 13.56 2.64 -27.01
C SER A 115 15.04 2.42 -26.68
N VAL A 116 15.42 2.52 -25.41
CA VAL A 116 16.80 2.25 -24.95
C VAL A 116 17.18 0.80 -25.17
N LEU A 117 16.32 -0.14 -24.78
CA LEU A 117 16.61 -1.57 -24.94
C LEU A 117 16.68 -1.96 -26.42
N CYS A 118 15.78 -1.43 -27.25
CA CYS A 118 15.81 -1.60 -28.69
C CYS A 118 17.09 -1.03 -29.32
N TYR A 119 17.58 0.12 -28.87
CA TYR A 119 18.86 0.66 -29.32
C TYR A 119 20.00 -0.32 -29.04
N TYR A 120 20.12 -0.82 -27.81
CA TYR A 120 21.21 -1.75 -27.46
C TYR A 120 21.07 -3.12 -28.12
N PHE A 121 19.84 -3.55 -28.43
CA PHE A 121 19.60 -4.76 -29.21
C PHE A 121 20.13 -4.62 -30.64
N MET A 122 19.95 -3.46 -31.27
CA MET A 122 20.39 -3.17 -32.65
C MET A 122 21.80 -2.58 -32.74
N GLU A 123 22.46 -2.32 -31.61
CA GLU A 123 23.77 -1.66 -31.56
C GLU A 123 24.84 -2.32 -32.44
N PRO A 124 24.96 -3.66 -32.52
CA PRO A 124 25.92 -4.31 -33.42
C PRO A 124 25.72 -3.95 -34.89
N GLU A 125 24.47 -3.87 -35.35
CA GLU A 125 24.13 -3.55 -36.74
C GLU A 125 24.30 -2.04 -37.02
N ILE A 126 24.05 -1.19 -36.02
CA ILE A 126 24.30 0.26 -36.10
C ILE A 126 25.83 0.54 -36.25
N LEU A 127 26.66 -0.26 -35.56
CA LEU A 127 28.13 -0.19 -35.62
C LEU A 127 28.70 -0.49 -37.00
N GLU A 128 28.02 -1.29 -37.82
CA GLU A 128 28.46 -1.61 -39.18
C GLU A 128 28.16 -0.47 -40.17
N ILE A 129 27.14 0.34 -39.92
CA ILE A 129 26.67 1.38 -40.85
C ILE A 129 27.37 2.72 -40.61
N ILE A 130 27.69 3.09 -39.37
CA ILE A 130 28.25 4.42 -39.04
C ILE A 130 29.45 4.33 -38.11
N SER A 131 30.56 4.99 -38.49
CA SER A 131 31.71 5.26 -37.62
C SER A 131 31.31 6.22 -36.47
N TYR A 132 31.35 5.72 -35.23
CA TYR A 132 30.89 6.42 -34.03
C TYR A 132 31.74 7.68 -33.77
N LYS A 133 31.21 8.86 -34.13
CA LYS A 133 31.84 10.13 -33.72
C LYS A 133 30.98 10.98 -32.80
N THR A 134 29.64 10.90 -32.89
CA THR A 134 28.73 11.73 -32.06
C THR A 134 27.42 11.01 -31.71
N ALA A 135 26.72 11.44 -30.65
CA ALA A 135 25.38 10.97 -30.26
C ALA A 135 24.35 11.22 -31.36
N LEU A 136 24.44 12.37 -32.04
CA LEU A 136 23.58 12.68 -33.19
C LEU A 136 23.76 11.65 -34.32
N ASN A 137 25.01 11.23 -34.58
CA ASN A 137 25.30 10.21 -35.59
C ASN A 137 24.77 8.83 -35.18
N ARG A 138 24.78 8.49 -33.88
CA ARG A 138 24.18 7.24 -33.37
C ARG A 138 22.66 7.21 -33.56
N TYR A 139 22.00 8.31 -33.24
CA TYR A 139 20.55 8.44 -33.43
C TYR A 139 20.17 8.41 -34.93
N GLY A 140 20.93 9.10 -35.77
CA GLY A 140 20.75 9.05 -37.23
C GLY A 140 20.98 7.67 -37.82
N GLY A 141 22.00 6.94 -37.34
CA GLY A 141 22.26 5.55 -37.73
C GLY A 141 21.15 4.58 -37.33
N MET A 142 20.57 4.78 -36.16
CA MET A 142 19.41 4.00 -35.73
C MET A 142 18.20 4.22 -36.66
N ILE A 143 17.92 5.46 -37.06
CA ILE A 143 16.84 5.77 -38.00
C ILE A 143 17.11 5.14 -39.37
N GLN A 144 18.32 5.32 -39.90
CA GLN A 144 18.70 4.75 -41.19
C GLN A 144 18.62 3.22 -41.19
N LEU A 145 19.11 2.56 -40.13
CA LEU A 145 19.01 1.11 -39.99
C LEU A 145 17.53 0.68 -40.00
N LEU A 146 16.68 1.32 -39.20
CA LEU A 146 15.25 1.00 -39.12
C LEU A 146 14.52 1.12 -40.46
N GLU A 147 14.90 2.08 -41.29
CA GLU A 147 14.34 2.28 -42.64
C GLU A 147 14.80 1.21 -43.64
N HIS A 148 15.96 0.59 -43.41
CA HIS A 148 16.56 -0.41 -44.32
C HIS A 148 16.41 -1.86 -43.82
N LEU A 149 15.73 -2.07 -42.69
CA LEU A 149 15.45 -3.43 -42.20
C LEU A 149 14.54 -4.17 -43.18
N SER A 150 14.87 -5.45 -43.41
CA SER A 150 13.94 -6.35 -44.09
C SER A 150 12.63 -6.50 -43.29
N PRO A 151 11.50 -6.87 -43.94
CA PRO A 151 10.23 -7.04 -43.24
C PRO A 151 10.29 -8.02 -42.06
N GLU A 152 11.12 -9.06 -42.15
CA GLU A 152 11.33 -10.04 -41.07
C GLU A 152 12.08 -9.43 -39.88
N GLN A 153 13.13 -8.64 -40.14
CA GLN A 153 13.86 -7.93 -39.08
C GLN A 153 13.01 -6.85 -38.41
N GLN A 154 12.21 -6.13 -39.19
CA GLN A 154 11.29 -5.12 -38.66
C GLN A 154 10.21 -5.75 -37.77
N ARG A 155 9.73 -6.96 -38.13
CA ARG A 155 8.83 -7.74 -37.28
C ARG A 155 9.52 -8.14 -35.97
N SER A 156 10.72 -8.71 -36.03
CA SER A 156 11.51 -9.10 -34.84
C SER A 156 11.78 -7.90 -33.91
N TYR A 157 12.12 -6.74 -34.48
CA TYR A 157 12.31 -5.50 -33.74
C TYR A 157 11.03 -5.08 -32.99
N ASN A 158 9.88 -5.11 -33.66
CA ASN A 158 8.60 -4.75 -33.05
C ASN A 158 8.21 -5.75 -31.96
N GLU A 159 8.40 -7.06 -32.19
CA GLU A 159 8.15 -8.10 -31.18
C GLU A 159 9.03 -7.88 -29.94
N PHE A 160 10.31 -7.55 -30.11
CA PHE A 160 11.21 -7.20 -29.01
C PHE A 160 10.77 -5.91 -28.28
N LYS A 161 10.38 -4.87 -29.02
CA LYS A 161 9.89 -3.60 -28.46
C LYS A 161 8.64 -3.81 -27.60
N TYR A 162 7.67 -4.58 -28.08
CA TYR A 162 6.46 -4.88 -27.31
C TYR A 162 6.76 -5.78 -26.12
N THR A 163 7.64 -6.77 -26.26
CA THR A 163 8.05 -7.66 -25.17
C THR A 163 8.69 -6.86 -24.02
N THR A 164 9.65 -5.99 -24.32
CA THR A 164 10.30 -5.13 -23.32
C THR A 164 9.32 -4.15 -22.68
N PHE A 165 8.38 -3.60 -23.46
CA PHE A 165 7.30 -2.77 -22.96
C PHE A 165 6.43 -3.53 -21.94
N PHE A 166 5.95 -4.72 -22.29
CA PHE A 166 5.09 -5.52 -21.41
C PHE A 166 5.82 -5.94 -20.12
N ILE A 167 7.08 -6.37 -20.21
CA ILE A 167 7.88 -6.71 -19.03
C ILE A 167 8.00 -5.49 -18.10
N SER A 168 8.31 -4.31 -18.64
CA SER A 168 8.43 -3.09 -17.85
C SER A 168 7.11 -2.71 -17.16
N VAL A 169 5.98 -2.83 -17.85
CA VAL A 169 4.64 -2.58 -17.29
C VAL A 169 4.28 -3.60 -16.21
N ILE A 170 4.64 -4.87 -16.39
CA ILE A 170 4.45 -5.91 -15.36
C ILE A 170 5.24 -5.56 -14.09
N ILE A 171 6.51 -5.18 -14.23
CA ILE A 171 7.34 -4.78 -13.07
C ILE A 171 6.73 -3.55 -12.38
N ALA A 172 6.27 -2.55 -13.14
CA ALA A 172 5.59 -1.37 -12.60
C ALA A 172 4.26 -1.69 -11.88
N SER A 173 3.63 -2.83 -12.17
CA SER A 173 2.40 -3.27 -11.50
C SER A 173 2.63 -3.91 -10.12
N LEU A 174 3.87 -4.34 -9.79
CA LEU A 174 4.18 -5.01 -8.51
C LEU A 174 3.90 -4.13 -7.27
N PRO A 175 4.27 -2.83 -7.24
CA PRO A 175 3.88 -1.94 -6.15
C PRO A 175 2.37 -1.78 -6.02
N VAL A 176 1.64 -1.72 -7.14
CA VAL A 176 0.17 -1.62 -7.16
C VAL A 176 -0.47 -2.85 -6.52
N ALA A 177 -0.05 -4.04 -6.92
CA ALA A 177 -0.54 -5.30 -6.37
C ALA A 177 -0.26 -5.41 -4.86
N THR A 178 0.96 -5.05 -4.44
CA THR A 178 1.37 -5.11 -3.04
C THR A 178 0.61 -4.09 -2.19
N GLN A 179 0.39 -2.87 -2.71
CA GLN A 179 -0.43 -1.85 -2.06
C GLN A 179 -1.87 -2.33 -1.85
N LYS A 180 -2.47 -2.98 -2.86
CA LYS A 180 -3.81 -3.56 -2.72
C LYS A 180 -3.88 -4.67 -1.68
N LEU A 181 -2.88 -5.55 -1.64
CA LEU A 181 -2.77 -6.60 -0.61
C LEU A 181 -2.57 -6.04 0.81
N LEU A 182 -1.96 -4.85 0.93
CA LEU A 182 -1.78 -4.15 2.20
C LEU A 182 -3.09 -3.50 2.66
N ILE A 183 -3.82 -2.85 1.76
CA ILE A 183 -5.13 -2.24 2.06
C ILE A 183 -6.15 -3.31 2.48
N ASN A 184 -6.32 -4.38 1.70
CA ASN A 184 -7.28 -5.44 2.01
C ASN A 184 -7.00 -6.08 3.39
N HIS A 185 -5.72 -6.23 3.74
CA HIS A 185 -5.33 -6.77 5.03
C HIS A 185 -5.60 -5.80 6.18
N LYS A 186 -5.42 -4.48 5.97
CA LYS A 186 -5.80 -3.47 6.97
C LYS A 186 -7.31 -3.48 7.25
N GLU A 187 -8.12 -3.60 6.20
CA GLU A 187 -9.58 -3.66 6.35
C GLU A 187 -10.02 -4.90 7.13
N LEU A 188 -9.45 -6.07 6.82
CA LEU A 188 -9.72 -7.31 7.55
C LEU A 188 -9.35 -7.20 9.05
N PHE A 189 -8.16 -6.68 9.35
CA PHE A 189 -7.73 -6.48 10.74
C PHE A 189 -8.55 -5.42 11.48
N ALA A 190 -8.99 -4.37 10.80
CA ALA A 190 -9.86 -3.36 11.40
C ALA A 190 -11.25 -3.94 11.76
N ILE A 191 -11.80 -4.80 10.90
CA ILE A 191 -13.04 -5.53 11.17
C ILE A 191 -12.87 -6.48 12.37
N GLU A 192 -11.78 -7.24 12.40
CA GLU A 192 -11.49 -8.17 13.49
C GLU A 192 -11.25 -7.44 14.82
N SER A 193 -10.51 -6.33 14.81
CA SER A 193 -10.32 -5.48 16.00
C SER A 193 -11.64 -4.92 16.50
N ARG A 194 -12.49 -4.40 15.61
CA ARG A 194 -13.80 -3.86 15.98
C ARG A 194 -14.72 -4.94 16.55
N ASN A 195 -14.68 -6.16 16.00
CA ASN A 195 -15.43 -7.30 16.53
C ASN A 195 -14.91 -7.71 17.92
N ASN A 196 -13.60 -7.70 18.14
CA ASN A 196 -13.01 -8.00 19.45
C ASN A 196 -13.35 -6.92 20.50
N GLU A 197 -13.28 -5.63 20.13
CA GLU A 197 -13.72 -4.53 21.01
C GLU A 197 -15.20 -4.65 21.36
N LEU A 198 -16.05 -5.00 20.38
CA LEU A 198 -17.47 -5.23 20.61
C LEU A 198 -17.68 -6.39 21.59
N ARG A 199 -17.00 -7.54 21.38
CA ARG A 199 -17.03 -8.69 22.29
C ARG A 199 -16.61 -8.29 23.71
N THR A 200 -15.47 -7.61 23.88
CA THR A 200 -15.00 -7.17 25.19
C THR A 200 -15.98 -6.20 25.86
N SER A 201 -16.58 -5.27 25.10
CA SER A 201 -17.57 -4.33 25.63
C SER A 201 -18.85 -5.04 26.11
N LEU A 202 -19.30 -6.07 25.40
CA LEU A 202 -20.45 -6.89 25.76
C LEU A 202 -20.16 -7.73 27.01
N TYR A 203 -19.01 -8.39 27.08
CA TYR A 203 -18.60 -9.13 28.28
C TYR A 203 -18.49 -8.22 29.51
N LYS A 204 -17.96 -7.01 29.37
CA LYS A 204 -17.88 -6.04 30.47
C LYS A 204 -19.27 -5.58 30.93
N LYS A 205 -20.19 -5.30 29.99
CA LYS A 205 -21.59 -4.95 30.31
C LYS A 205 -22.31 -6.10 31.00
N LEU A 206 -22.13 -7.33 30.51
CA LEU A 206 -22.67 -8.54 31.11
C LEU A 206 -22.19 -8.70 32.56
N GLN A 207 -20.89 -8.56 32.78
CA GLN A 207 -20.30 -8.69 34.11
C GLN A 207 -20.81 -7.61 35.06
N GLN A 208 -20.89 -6.35 34.60
CA GLN A 208 -21.46 -5.25 35.38
C GLN A 208 -22.92 -5.51 35.76
N LYS A 209 -23.74 -6.03 34.84
CA LYS A 209 -25.15 -6.37 35.10
C LYS A 209 -25.30 -7.55 36.05
N LYS A 210 -24.42 -8.57 35.95
CA LYS A 210 -24.37 -9.68 36.93
C LYS A 210 -23.98 -9.18 38.33
N THR A 211 -23.04 -8.23 38.44
CA THR A 211 -22.69 -7.60 39.71
C THR A 211 -23.82 -6.73 40.25
N GLU A 212 -24.52 -5.96 39.41
CA GLU A 212 -25.70 -5.18 39.79
C GLU A 212 -26.82 -6.07 40.34
N PHE A 213 -27.05 -7.22 39.70
CA PHE A 213 -27.99 -8.24 40.16
C PHE A 213 -27.60 -8.84 41.51
N ALA A 214 -26.31 -9.18 41.71
CA ALA A 214 -25.81 -9.71 42.97
C ALA A 214 -25.95 -8.69 44.12
N ASN A 215 -25.62 -7.42 43.87
CA ASN A 215 -25.76 -6.35 44.87
C ASN A 215 -27.23 -6.11 45.29
N LEU A 216 -28.20 -6.34 44.39
CA LEU A 216 -29.64 -6.30 44.71
C LEU A 216 -30.12 -7.52 45.52
N TYR A 217 -29.31 -8.58 45.60
CA TYR A 217 -29.55 -9.73 46.48
C TYR A 217 -28.87 -9.58 47.84
N GLU A 218 -27.73 -8.89 47.91
CA GLU A 218 -26.99 -8.63 49.15
C GLU A 218 -27.51 -7.44 49.98
N GLN A 219 -28.43 -6.63 49.46
CA GLN A 219 -29.11 -5.62 50.27
C GLN A 219 -29.95 -6.31 51.37
N PRO A 220 -29.59 -6.14 52.66
CA PRO A 220 -30.31 -6.80 53.74
C PRO A 220 -31.74 -6.27 53.80
N ALA A 221 -32.70 -7.18 53.92
CA ALA A 221 -34.13 -6.88 53.99
C ALA A 221 -34.58 -6.24 55.34
N GLU A 222 -33.67 -5.75 56.19
CA GLU A 222 -34.02 -5.28 57.54
C GLU A 222 -33.30 -3.98 57.97
N GLY A 223 -34.06 -2.88 57.98
CA GLY A 223 -34.05 -1.74 58.94
C GLY A 223 -33.01 -0.61 58.78
N PRO A 224 -33.30 0.66 59.12
CA PRO A 224 -34.29 1.12 60.11
C PRO A 224 -35.36 2.11 59.61
N LEU A 225 -36.40 2.26 60.43
CA LEU A 225 -37.34 3.38 60.45
C LEU A 225 -36.61 4.73 60.36
N PHE A 226 -37.24 5.69 59.67
CA PHE A 226 -36.84 7.09 59.42
C PHE A 226 -35.94 7.34 58.20
N GLY A 227 -36.63 7.63 57.10
CA GLY A 227 -36.07 8.20 55.87
C GLY A 227 -37.00 7.92 54.71
N GLU A 228 -37.86 8.87 54.35
CA GLU A 228 -38.65 8.85 53.12
C GLU A 228 -37.71 8.67 51.92
N ASN A 229 -37.64 7.43 51.41
CA ASN A 229 -37.32 6.99 50.04
C ASN A 229 -36.96 5.48 50.04
N ALA A 230 -37.66 4.66 50.85
CA ALA A 230 -37.55 3.21 50.74
C ALA A 230 -38.28 2.77 49.47
N ALA A 231 -37.52 2.41 48.43
CA ALA A 231 -38.08 1.79 47.22
C ALA A 231 -38.95 0.59 47.63
N SER A 232 -40.16 0.48 47.09
CA SER A 232 -41.10 -0.57 47.49
C SER A 232 -40.55 -1.95 47.12
N GLY A 233 -40.95 -3.01 47.82
CA GLY A 233 -40.55 -4.39 47.49
C GLY A 233 -40.93 -4.78 46.04
N ASP A 234 -42.00 -4.20 45.50
CA ASP A 234 -42.41 -4.37 44.10
C ASP A 234 -41.48 -3.63 43.12
N ASP A 235 -40.92 -2.47 43.49
CA ASP A 235 -39.91 -1.77 42.68
C ASP A 235 -38.60 -2.56 42.60
N ILE A 236 -38.18 -3.19 43.69
CA ILE A 236 -36.99 -4.04 43.73
C ILE A 236 -37.19 -5.29 42.86
N ARG A 237 -38.39 -5.89 42.90
CA ARG A 237 -38.73 -7.06 42.09
C ARG A 237 -38.80 -6.73 40.59
N ASN A 238 -39.48 -5.65 40.22
CA ASN A 238 -39.53 -5.18 38.83
C ASN A 238 -38.12 -4.85 38.29
N LYS A 239 -37.26 -4.26 39.12
CA LYS A 239 -35.87 -3.97 38.74
C LYS A 239 -35.02 -5.24 38.57
N LYS A 240 -35.26 -6.28 39.37
CA LYS A 240 -34.60 -7.59 39.20
C LYS A 240 -35.02 -8.28 37.89
N ASP A 241 -36.32 -8.28 37.58
CA ASP A 241 -36.84 -8.87 36.34
C ASP A 241 -36.31 -8.13 35.10
N LEU A 242 -36.20 -6.80 35.16
CA LEU A 242 -35.60 -5.99 34.11
C LEU A 242 -34.12 -6.36 33.88
N ILE A 243 -33.33 -6.45 34.96
CA ILE A 243 -31.89 -6.79 34.87
C ILE A 243 -31.70 -8.23 34.37
N MET A 244 -32.54 -9.19 34.77
CA MET A 244 -32.51 -10.55 34.24
C MET A 244 -32.78 -10.59 32.73
N THR A 245 -33.75 -9.80 32.26
CA THR A 245 -34.07 -9.70 30.83
C THR A 245 -32.92 -9.06 30.05
N GLU A 246 -32.28 -8.03 30.62
CA GLU A 246 -31.08 -7.41 30.04
C GLU A 246 -29.88 -8.37 29.99
N ILE A 247 -29.69 -9.21 31.02
CA ILE A 247 -28.65 -10.25 31.03
C ILE A 247 -28.92 -11.28 29.92
N ALA A 248 -30.15 -11.78 29.80
CA ALA A 248 -30.51 -12.76 28.77
C ALA A 248 -30.27 -12.20 27.35
N HIS A 249 -30.64 -10.94 27.10
CA HIS A 249 -30.35 -10.28 25.82
C HIS A 249 -28.85 -10.10 25.56
N LEU A 250 -28.05 -9.79 26.58
CA LEU A 250 -26.60 -9.66 26.44
C LEU A 250 -25.94 -11.03 26.19
N GLU A 251 -26.42 -12.10 26.83
CA GLU A 251 -25.94 -13.47 26.59
C GLU A 251 -26.28 -13.94 25.17
N GLU A 252 -27.50 -13.67 24.70
CA GLU A 252 -27.93 -13.99 23.34
C GLU A 252 -27.14 -13.18 22.29
N ALA A 253 -26.90 -11.89 22.52
CA ALA A 253 -26.07 -11.06 21.66
C ALA A 253 -24.61 -11.55 21.58
N ILE A 254 -24.05 -12.03 22.69
CA ILE A 254 -22.71 -12.66 22.69
C ILE A 254 -22.75 -13.97 21.89
N HIS A 255 -23.81 -14.78 22.03
CA HIS A 255 -23.93 -16.06 21.36
C HIS A 255 -24.09 -15.95 19.84
N GLN A 256 -24.70 -14.88 19.35
CA GLN A 256 -24.84 -14.58 17.92
C GLN A 256 -23.54 -14.03 17.28
N ILE A 257 -22.60 -13.54 18.08
CA ILE A 257 -21.31 -12.99 17.64
C ILE A 257 -20.18 -14.05 17.67
N LEU A 258 -20.39 -15.17 18.37
CA LEU A 258 -19.49 -16.33 18.44
C LEU A 258 -19.73 -17.30 17.28
#